data_AF-A0A4Q5T0L7-F1
#
_entry.id   AF-A0A4Q5T0L7-F1
#
_cell.length_a   1.000
_cell.length_b   1.000
_cell.length_c   1.000
_cell.angle_alpha   90.00
_cell.angle_beta   90.00
_cell.angle_gamma   90.00
#
_symmetry.space_group_name_H-M   'P 1'
#
loop_
_entity.id
_entity.type
_entity.pdbx_description
1 polymer ?
#
loop_
_entity_poly.entity_id
_entity_poly.type
_entity_poly.pdbx_seq_one_letter_code
_entity_poly.pdbx_strand_id
1 'polypeptide(L)'
;MLNEMLGPRLAFIGLDETQRETLQELGRELQPLVAAAHKRLYDKIAETPNLRTHFRDAAHMTSARSLQDLHWKKLWSGRFDQDYLESVRRVGKVHARIGLEPRWYVGSYAIVMDQLIRDYLGSQKRGWLNRDDTGNADQLAVLLKAVLLDIELAVTVYFEEAQAERDRAAAETQQREAALNALLVSISQTSDAVLAGASEIVAASDDLAHRTEATAASLEETNASVLQMDQRLRATAEAAGQTVARADGAMRAVTAGRSVAEDAVSAMGRVSESAKGIDDVIEG
;
A
#
# COMPACT_ATOMS: atom_id res chain seq x y z
N MET A 1 -35.87 8.86 1.09
CA MET A 1 -36.14 9.78 -0.04
C MET A 1 -37.18 9.28 -1.03
N LEU A 2 -36.92 8.27 -1.87
CA LEU A 2 -37.85 7.88 -2.96
C LEU A 2 -39.26 7.47 -2.49
N ASN A 3 -39.34 6.74 -1.37
CA ASN A 3 -40.63 6.34 -0.76
C ASN A 3 -41.35 7.53 -0.10
N GLU A 4 -40.60 8.41 0.56
CA GLU A 4 -41.13 9.60 1.26
C GLU A 4 -41.69 10.64 0.27
N MET A 5 -41.12 10.69 -0.94
CA MET A 5 -41.50 11.67 -1.97
C MET A 5 -42.54 11.17 -2.95
N LEU A 6 -42.88 9.88 -2.93
CA LEU A 6 -43.85 9.30 -3.87
C LEU A 6 -45.24 9.93 -3.72
N GLY A 7 -45.76 10.06 -2.49
CA GLY A 7 -47.07 10.65 -2.22
C GLY A 7 -47.21 12.09 -2.77
N PRO A 8 -46.30 13.01 -2.42
CA PRO A 8 -46.28 14.36 -2.99
C PRO A 8 -46.16 14.39 -4.52
N ARG A 9 -45.36 13.49 -5.13
CA ARG A 9 -45.23 13.40 -6.60
C ARG A 9 -46.53 12.97 -7.26
N LEU A 10 -47.20 11.95 -6.72
CA LEU A 10 -48.51 11.48 -7.21
C LEU A 10 -49.57 12.58 -7.11
N ALA A 11 -49.61 13.30 -5.98
CA ALA A 11 -50.51 14.42 -5.79
C ALA A 11 -50.24 15.56 -6.79
N PHE A 12 -48.97 15.90 -7.01
CA PHE A 12 -48.57 16.98 -7.92
C PHE A 12 -48.99 16.73 -9.38
N ILE A 13 -48.83 15.49 -9.87
CA ILE A 13 -49.22 15.13 -11.25
C ILE A 13 -50.72 14.80 -11.37
N GLY A 14 -51.47 14.81 -10.27
CA GLY A 14 -52.89 14.43 -10.24
C GLY A 14 -53.12 12.97 -10.65
N LEU A 15 -52.30 12.05 -10.12
CA LEU A 15 -52.49 10.59 -10.24
C LEU A 15 -53.05 10.05 -8.91
N ASP A 16 -54.27 10.49 -8.60
CA ASP A 16 -55.04 10.10 -7.43
C ASP A 16 -55.55 8.64 -7.52
N GLU A 17 -56.32 8.21 -6.52
CA GLU A 17 -56.83 6.84 -6.45
C GLU A 17 -57.67 6.46 -7.68
N THR A 18 -58.60 7.31 -8.11
CA THR A 18 -59.44 7.09 -9.30
C THR A 18 -58.61 6.97 -10.58
N GLN A 19 -57.60 7.82 -10.76
CA GLN A 19 -56.70 7.75 -11.91
C GLN A 19 -55.82 6.48 -11.87
N ARG A 20 -55.46 5.99 -10.68
CA ARG A 20 -54.72 4.72 -10.51
C ARG A 20 -55.58 3.49 -10.79
N GLU A 21 -56.85 3.51 -10.42
CA GLU A 21 -57.82 2.48 -10.82
C GLU A 21 -58.00 2.46 -12.34
N THR A 22 -58.14 3.64 -12.96
CA THR A 22 -58.20 3.78 -14.43
C THR A 22 -56.93 3.23 -15.09
N LEU A 23 -55.75 3.51 -14.53
CA LEU A 23 -54.48 2.97 -15.01
C LEU A 23 -54.44 1.45 -14.91
N GLN A 24 -54.98 0.88 -13.83
CA GLN A 24 -55.01 -0.57 -13.62
C GLN A 24 -55.92 -1.27 -14.65
N GLU A 25 -57.07 -0.69 -14.95
CA GLU A 25 -57.98 -1.19 -15.98
C GLU A 25 -57.36 -1.11 -17.37
N LEU A 26 -56.85 0.07 -17.73
CA LEU A 26 -56.14 0.31 -18.99
C LEU A 26 -54.92 -0.62 -19.12
N GLY A 27 -54.23 -0.87 -18.02
CA GLY A 27 -53.08 -1.76 -17.94
C GLY A 27 -53.38 -3.19 -18.41
N ARG A 28 -54.61 -3.69 -18.20
CA ARG A 28 -55.02 -5.03 -18.70
C ARG A 28 -55.08 -5.07 -20.23
N GLU A 29 -55.44 -3.97 -20.86
CA GLU A 29 -55.50 -3.82 -22.32
C GLU A 29 -54.13 -3.51 -22.93
N LEU A 30 -53.31 -2.73 -22.24
CA LEU A 30 -51.96 -2.37 -22.69
C LEU A 30 -50.94 -3.49 -22.50
N GLN A 31 -51.08 -4.33 -21.48
CA GLN A 31 -50.10 -5.36 -21.14
C GLN A 31 -49.76 -6.30 -22.32
N PRO A 32 -50.71 -6.79 -23.13
CA PRO A 32 -50.41 -7.58 -24.33
C PRO A 32 -49.67 -6.80 -25.43
N LEU A 33 -49.82 -5.46 -25.48
CA LEU A 33 -49.24 -4.59 -26.51
C LEU A 33 -47.78 -4.19 -26.19
N VAL A 34 -47.44 -4.14 -24.90
CA VAL A 34 -46.11 -3.71 -24.41
C VAL A 34 -44.97 -4.55 -24.98
N ALA A 35 -45.15 -5.87 -25.12
CA ALA A 35 -44.10 -6.75 -25.64
C ALA A 35 -43.69 -6.37 -27.08
N ALA A 36 -44.65 -5.96 -27.91
CA ALA A 36 -44.39 -5.49 -29.27
C ALA A 36 -43.67 -4.12 -29.26
N ALA A 37 -44.09 -3.21 -28.38
CA ALA A 37 -43.46 -1.90 -28.23
C ALA A 37 -42.01 -2.01 -27.73
N HIS A 38 -41.75 -2.87 -26.74
CA HIS A 38 -40.39 -3.17 -26.30
C HIS A 38 -39.57 -3.88 -27.37
N LYS A 39 -40.15 -4.80 -28.15
CA LYS A 39 -39.43 -5.37 -29.28
C LYS A 39 -38.96 -4.28 -30.25
N ARG A 40 -39.85 -3.35 -30.64
CA ARG A 40 -39.50 -2.22 -31.52
C ARG A 40 -38.41 -1.34 -30.93
N LEU A 41 -38.46 -1.06 -29.62
CA LEU A 41 -37.40 -0.34 -28.93
C LEU A 41 -36.05 -1.08 -29.02
N TYR A 42 -36.01 -2.37 -28.70
CA TYR A 42 -34.76 -3.14 -28.70
C TYR A 42 -34.20 -3.36 -30.10
N ASP A 43 -35.05 -3.48 -31.11
CA ASP A 43 -34.63 -3.45 -32.52
C ASP A 43 -33.94 -2.10 -32.83
N LYS A 44 -34.51 -0.98 -32.38
CA LYS A 44 -33.90 0.35 -32.56
C LYS A 44 -32.58 0.51 -31.80
N ILE A 45 -32.50 -0.01 -30.58
CA ILE A 45 -31.25 -0.06 -29.81
C ILE A 45 -30.19 -0.89 -30.56
N ALA A 46 -30.59 -2.00 -31.18
CA ALA A 46 -29.68 -2.86 -31.94
C ALA A 46 -29.06 -2.14 -33.14
N GLU A 47 -29.84 -1.29 -33.79
CA GLU A 47 -29.43 -0.46 -34.94
C GLU A 47 -28.61 0.78 -34.55
N THR A 48 -28.55 1.13 -33.26
CA THR A 48 -27.91 2.36 -32.78
C THR A 48 -26.54 2.03 -32.18
N PRO A 49 -25.41 2.28 -32.88
CA PRO A 49 -24.11 1.71 -32.51
C PRO A 49 -23.67 2.01 -31.07
N ASN A 50 -23.81 3.25 -30.60
CA ASN A 50 -23.44 3.67 -29.25
C ASN A 50 -24.34 3.07 -28.15
N LEU A 51 -25.56 2.63 -28.47
CA LEU A 51 -26.44 1.95 -27.52
C LEU A 51 -26.21 0.44 -27.53
N ARG A 52 -25.93 -0.12 -28.72
CA ARG A 52 -25.62 -1.53 -28.93
C ARG A 52 -24.41 -2.00 -28.11
N THR A 53 -23.41 -1.14 -27.90
CA THR A 53 -22.18 -1.46 -27.14
C THR A 53 -22.44 -1.80 -25.68
N HIS A 54 -23.54 -1.35 -25.08
CA HIS A 54 -23.89 -1.71 -23.70
C HIS A 54 -24.32 -3.18 -23.56
N PHE A 55 -24.49 -3.92 -24.66
CA PHE A 55 -24.93 -5.31 -24.66
C PHE A 55 -23.85 -6.24 -25.22
N ARG A 56 -23.50 -7.27 -24.43
CA ARG A 56 -22.58 -8.34 -24.85
C ARG A 56 -23.01 -9.02 -26.14
N ASP A 57 -24.29 -9.39 -26.22
CA ASP A 57 -24.86 -10.18 -27.32
C ASP A 57 -26.39 -10.04 -27.36
N ALA A 58 -27.01 -10.70 -28.35
CA ALA A 58 -28.47 -10.70 -28.54
C ALA A 58 -29.24 -11.39 -27.40
N ALA A 59 -28.63 -12.36 -26.71
CA ALA A 59 -29.26 -13.03 -25.57
C ALA A 59 -29.35 -12.07 -24.38
N HIS A 60 -28.29 -11.30 -24.12
CA HIS A 60 -28.29 -10.24 -23.11
C HIS A 60 -29.36 -9.17 -23.41
N MET A 61 -29.50 -8.76 -24.67
CA MET A 61 -30.59 -7.83 -25.09
C MET A 61 -31.98 -8.42 -24.84
N THR A 62 -32.18 -9.69 -25.18
CA THR A 62 -33.46 -10.38 -24.96
C THR A 62 -33.81 -10.45 -23.47
N SER A 63 -32.84 -10.82 -22.62
CA SER A 63 -33.02 -10.84 -21.16
C SER A 63 -33.33 -9.44 -20.61
N ALA A 64 -32.64 -8.40 -21.08
CA ALA A 64 -32.91 -7.03 -20.67
C ALA A 64 -34.33 -6.59 -21.08
N ARG A 65 -34.78 -6.95 -22.28
CA ARG A 65 -36.15 -6.68 -22.75
C ARG A 65 -37.19 -7.36 -21.85
N SER A 66 -36.99 -8.62 -21.50
CA SER A 66 -37.91 -9.33 -20.60
C SER A 66 -37.96 -8.70 -19.20
N LEU A 67 -36.86 -8.12 -18.71
CA LEU A 67 -36.87 -7.36 -17.46
C LEU A 67 -37.67 -6.06 -17.59
N GLN A 68 -37.61 -5.39 -18.75
CA GLN A 68 -38.46 -4.22 -19.03
C GLN A 68 -39.94 -4.60 -19.10
N ASP A 69 -40.29 -5.73 -19.74
CA ASP A 69 -41.68 -6.24 -19.77
C ASP A 69 -42.23 -6.45 -18.33
N LEU A 70 -41.41 -7.02 -17.45
CA LEU A 70 -41.76 -7.23 -16.05
C LEU A 70 -41.89 -5.91 -15.28
N HIS A 71 -41.01 -4.94 -15.52
CA HIS A 71 -41.07 -3.63 -14.89
C HIS A 71 -42.34 -2.86 -15.28
N TRP A 72 -42.68 -2.85 -16.57
CA TRP A 72 -43.87 -2.18 -17.08
C TRP A 72 -45.15 -2.83 -16.55
N LYS A 73 -45.17 -4.16 -16.35
CA LYS A 73 -46.27 -4.84 -15.66
C LYS A 73 -46.51 -4.29 -14.25
N LYS A 74 -45.46 -3.86 -13.54
CA LYS A 74 -45.61 -3.22 -12.23
C LYS A 74 -46.15 -1.80 -12.37
N LEU A 75 -45.71 -1.03 -13.36
CA LEU A 75 -46.24 0.31 -13.66
C LEU A 75 -47.75 0.26 -13.89
N TRP A 76 -48.20 -0.67 -14.73
CA TRP A 76 -49.62 -0.89 -15.04
C TRP A 76 -50.46 -1.34 -13.87
N SER A 77 -49.85 -1.85 -12.80
CA SER A 77 -50.61 -2.23 -11.62
C SER A 77 -51.25 -1.03 -10.90
N GLY A 78 -50.72 0.19 -11.14
CA GLY A 78 -51.17 1.42 -10.49
C GLY A 78 -50.92 1.46 -8.98
N ARG A 79 -50.29 0.44 -8.38
CA ARG A 79 -50.11 0.37 -6.92
C ARG A 79 -48.99 1.27 -6.40
N PHE A 80 -47.96 1.50 -7.22
CA PHE A 80 -46.74 2.24 -6.85
C PHE A 80 -46.17 1.82 -5.47
N ASP A 81 -46.23 0.52 -5.20
CA ASP A 81 -45.79 -0.08 -3.94
C ASP A 81 -44.25 -0.24 -3.87
N GLN A 82 -43.76 -0.80 -2.77
CA GLN A 82 -42.32 -1.03 -2.59
C GLN A 82 -41.71 -1.90 -3.72
N ASP A 83 -42.44 -2.89 -4.23
CA ASP A 83 -41.96 -3.76 -5.31
C ASP A 83 -41.79 -2.99 -6.64
N TYR A 84 -42.69 -2.05 -6.93
CA TYR A 84 -42.53 -1.09 -8.02
C TYR A 84 -41.30 -0.19 -7.79
N LEU A 85 -41.18 0.42 -6.61
CA LEU A 85 -40.06 1.33 -6.31
C LEU A 85 -38.70 0.63 -6.37
N GLU A 86 -38.61 -0.63 -5.95
CA GLU A 86 -37.40 -1.45 -6.09
C GLU A 86 -37.07 -1.73 -7.56
N SER A 87 -38.08 -1.93 -8.40
CA SER A 87 -37.91 -2.07 -9.84
C SER A 87 -37.34 -0.78 -10.45
N VAL A 88 -37.93 0.37 -10.12
CA VAL A 88 -37.44 1.70 -10.56
C VAL A 88 -36.00 1.94 -10.12
N ARG A 89 -35.68 1.62 -8.86
CA ARG A 89 -34.29 1.71 -8.37
C ARG A 89 -33.34 0.85 -9.18
N ARG A 90 -33.72 -0.38 -9.49
CA ARG A 90 -32.90 -1.29 -10.30
C ARG A 90 -32.66 -0.71 -11.70
N VAL A 91 -33.71 -0.18 -12.32
CA VAL A 91 -33.63 0.47 -13.63
C VAL A 91 -32.69 1.68 -13.58
N GLY A 92 -32.91 2.63 -12.67
CA GLY A 92 -32.07 3.82 -12.55
C GLY A 92 -30.59 3.48 -12.26
N LYS A 93 -30.33 2.55 -11.33
CA LYS A 93 -28.97 2.12 -10.98
C LYS A 93 -28.24 1.43 -12.13
N VAL A 94 -28.92 0.56 -12.89
CA VAL A 94 -28.29 -0.10 -14.04
C VAL A 94 -27.91 0.94 -15.09
N HIS A 95 -28.79 1.89 -15.39
CA HIS A 95 -28.52 2.94 -16.38
C HIS A 95 -27.40 3.90 -15.93
N ALA A 96 -27.33 4.25 -14.65
CA ALA A 96 -26.21 5.03 -14.11
C ALA A 96 -24.89 4.26 -14.22
N ARG A 97 -24.89 2.97 -13.85
CA ARG A 97 -23.69 2.14 -13.88
C ARG A 97 -23.12 1.94 -15.28
N ILE A 98 -23.97 1.74 -16.28
CA ILE A 98 -23.50 1.60 -17.67
C ILE A 98 -23.19 2.94 -18.33
N GLY A 99 -23.41 4.07 -17.64
CA GLY A 99 -23.19 5.41 -18.17
C GLY A 99 -24.15 5.79 -19.30
N LEU A 100 -25.37 5.25 -19.31
CA LEU A 100 -26.34 5.57 -20.36
C LEU A 100 -26.75 7.04 -20.24
N GLU A 101 -26.51 7.83 -21.28
CA GLU A 101 -26.93 9.24 -21.24
C GLU A 101 -28.46 9.36 -21.11
N PRO A 102 -28.96 10.25 -20.21
CA PRO A 102 -30.39 10.43 -19.98
C PRO A 102 -31.20 10.73 -21.25
N ARG A 103 -30.59 11.37 -22.27
CA ARG A 103 -31.28 11.65 -23.54
C ARG A 103 -31.78 10.37 -24.24
N TRP A 104 -31.00 9.30 -24.19
CA TRP A 104 -31.34 8.02 -24.82
C TRP A 104 -32.34 7.25 -23.97
N TYR A 105 -32.18 7.31 -22.65
CA TYR A 105 -33.12 6.73 -21.70
C TYR A 105 -34.51 7.36 -21.85
N VAL A 106 -34.64 8.68 -21.76
CA VAL A 106 -35.90 9.40 -21.92
C VAL A 106 -36.47 9.22 -23.33
N GLY A 107 -35.62 9.27 -24.37
CA GLY A 107 -36.04 9.05 -25.75
C GLY A 107 -36.64 7.66 -26.01
N SER A 108 -36.21 6.63 -25.26
CA SER A 108 -36.75 5.27 -25.40
C SER A 108 -38.25 5.19 -25.09
N TYR A 109 -38.71 5.98 -24.12
CA TYR A 109 -40.13 6.04 -23.77
C TYR A 109 -40.98 6.67 -24.88
N ALA A 110 -40.43 7.60 -25.66
CA ALA A 110 -41.14 8.13 -26.83
C ALA A 110 -41.41 7.04 -27.88
N ILE A 111 -40.46 6.11 -28.08
CA ILE A 111 -40.62 4.97 -29.00
C ILE A 111 -41.69 4.01 -28.49
N VAL A 112 -41.63 3.66 -27.20
CA VAL A 112 -42.59 2.74 -26.59
C VAL A 112 -44.00 3.35 -26.57
N MET A 113 -44.12 4.63 -26.19
CA MET A 113 -45.39 5.34 -26.15
C MET A 113 -46.01 5.53 -27.54
N ASP A 114 -45.23 5.91 -28.57
CA ASP A 114 -45.74 6.02 -29.95
C ASP A 114 -46.38 4.71 -30.41
N GLN A 115 -45.72 3.58 -30.15
CA GLN A 115 -46.26 2.27 -30.51
C GLN A 115 -47.52 1.92 -29.71
N LEU A 116 -47.46 2.07 -28.38
CA LEU A 116 -48.57 1.74 -27.49
C LEU A 116 -49.84 2.53 -27.80
N ILE A 117 -49.71 3.84 -28.03
CA ILE A 117 -50.84 4.72 -28.35
C ILE A 117 -51.48 4.31 -29.67
N ARG A 118 -50.68 4.03 -30.71
CA ARG A 118 -51.19 3.59 -32.02
C ARG A 118 -51.92 2.27 -31.93
N ASP A 119 -51.34 1.29 -31.25
CA ASP A 119 -51.91 -0.05 -31.13
C ASP A 119 -53.19 -0.03 -30.29
N TYR A 120 -53.19 0.74 -29.19
CA TYR A 120 -54.37 0.94 -28.34
C TYR A 120 -55.52 1.60 -29.11
N LEU A 121 -55.28 2.74 -29.75
CA LEU A 121 -56.33 3.42 -30.53
C LEU A 121 -56.80 2.59 -31.74
N GLY A 122 -55.94 1.72 -32.26
CA GLY A 122 -56.25 0.74 -33.30
C GLY A 122 -57.16 -0.40 -32.81
N SER A 123 -56.92 -0.92 -31.60
CA SER A 123 -57.74 -1.98 -31.01
C SER A 123 -59.16 -1.50 -30.65
N GLN A 124 -59.33 -0.22 -30.32
CA GLN A 124 -60.63 0.38 -30.03
C GLN A 124 -61.53 0.57 -31.28
N LYS A 125 -61.00 0.46 -32.51
CA LYS A 125 -61.73 0.73 -33.77
C LYS A 125 -62.74 -0.37 -34.20
N ARG A 126 -63.14 -1.29 -33.32
CA ARG A 126 -63.86 -2.52 -33.72
C ARG A 126 -65.38 -2.50 -33.60
N GLY A 127 -66.01 -1.36 -33.28
CA GLY A 127 -67.48 -1.20 -33.27
C GLY A 127 -67.94 0.02 -34.05
N TRP A 128 -68.94 -0.11 -34.94
CA TRP A 128 -69.38 0.98 -35.82
C TRP A 128 -70.24 2.05 -35.12
N LEU A 129 -70.83 1.75 -33.96
CA LEU A 129 -71.74 2.66 -33.25
C LEU A 129 -71.08 3.31 -32.03
N ASN A 130 -71.19 4.65 -31.95
CA ASN A 130 -70.85 5.53 -30.84
C ASN A 130 -69.42 5.43 -30.29
N ARG A 131 -68.55 6.30 -30.81
CA ARG A 131 -67.28 6.62 -30.18
C ARG A 131 -67.45 7.81 -29.25
N ASP A 132 -67.32 7.56 -27.95
CA ASP A 132 -67.04 8.60 -26.97
C ASP A 132 -65.54 8.92 -27.04
N ASP A 133 -65.17 9.96 -27.78
CA ASP A 133 -63.77 10.38 -27.94
C ASP A 133 -63.18 10.99 -26.65
N THR A 134 -64.02 11.46 -25.73
CA THR A 134 -63.60 12.02 -24.43
C THR A 134 -63.03 10.97 -23.49
N GLY A 135 -63.60 9.76 -23.45
CA GLY A 135 -63.08 8.65 -22.63
C GLY A 135 -61.65 8.22 -23.02
N ASN A 136 -61.32 8.26 -24.32
CA ASN A 136 -59.98 7.95 -24.80
C ASN A 136 -58.95 9.02 -24.39
N ALA A 137 -59.36 10.29 -24.31
CA ALA A 137 -58.46 11.38 -23.93
C ALA A 137 -58.04 11.28 -22.46
N ASP A 138 -58.96 10.96 -21.54
CA ASP A 138 -58.67 10.80 -20.11
C ASP A 138 -57.77 9.59 -19.85
N GLN A 139 -58.02 8.47 -20.52
CA GLN A 139 -57.16 7.27 -20.44
C GLN A 139 -55.75 7.54 -20.95
N LEU A 140 -55.61 8.27 -22.06
CA LEU A 140 -54.30 8.68 -22.58
C LEU A 140 -53.57 9.65 -21.64
N ALA A 141 -54.30 10.55 -20.97
CA ALA A 141 -53.72 11.44 -19.96
C ALA A 141 -53.20 10.66 -18.74
N VAL A 142 -53.96 9.67 -18.25
CA VAL A 142 -53.54 8.76 -17.17
C VAL A 142 -52.27 7.99 -17.56
N LEU A 143 -52.25 7.42 -18.77
CA LEU A 143 -51.11 6.71 -19.32
C LEU A 143 -49.86 7.61 -19.37
N LEU A 144 -50.01 8.83 -19.90
CA LEU A 144 -48.91 9.78 -20.01
C LEU A 144 -48.36 10.15 -18.62
N LYS A 145 -49.23 10.45 -17.65
CA LYS A 145 -48.82 10.76 -16.27
C LYS A 145 -48.03 9.61 -15.64
N ALA A 146 -48.51 8.38 -15.78
CA ALA A 146 -47.86 7.19 -15.22
C ALA A 146 -46.46 6.99 -15.81
N VAL A 147 -46.32 7.12 -17.13
CA VAL A 147 -45.04 6.96 -17.82
C VAL A 147 -44.09 8.11 -17.50
N LEU A 148 -44.56 9.36 -17.43
CA LEU A 148 -43.72 10.50 -17.03
C LEU A 148 -43.22 10.35 -15.59
N LEU A 149 -44.07 9.86 -14.68
CA LEU A 149 -43.65 9.55 -13.30
C LEU A 149 -42.57 8.46 -13.26
N ASP A 150 -42.74 7.39 -14.03
CA ASP A 150 -41.77 6.28 -14.09
C ASP A 150 -40.39 6.76 -14.58
N ILE A 151 -40.37 7.51 -15.67
CA ILE A 151 -39.14 8.13 -16.21
C ILE A 151 -38.50 9.03 -15.17
N GLU A 152 -39.29 9.92 -14.55
CA GLU A 152 -38.83 10.91 -13.58
C GLU A 152 -38.20 10.24 -12.35
N LEU A 153 -38.84 9.21 -11.80
CA LEU A 153 -38.29 8.46 -10.67
C LEU A 153 -37.01 7.70 -11.04
N ALA A 154 -36.96 7.07 -12.21
CA ALA A 154 -35.77 6.36 -12.66
C ALA A 154 -34.59 7.31 -12.94
N VAL A 155 -34.86 8.49 -13.51
CA VAL A 155 -33.87 9.55 -13.73
C VAL A 155 -33.40 10.16 -12.40
N THR A 156 -34.29 10.29 -11.42
CA THR A 156 -33.91 10.71 -10.07
C THR A 156 -32.88 9.74 -9.47
N VAL A 157 -33.15 8.42 -9.51
CA VAL A 157 -32.19 7.40 -9.05
C VAL A 157 -30.89 7.44 -9.84
N TYR A 158 -30.97 7.65 -11.16
CA TYR A 158 -29.80 7.75 -12.02
C TYR A 158 -28.86 8.86 -11.53
N PHE A 159 -29.39 10.06 -11.27
CA PHE A 159 -28.58 11.19 -10.84
C PHE A 159 -28.08 11.05 -9.40
N GLU A 160 -28.87 10.49 -8.50
CA GLU A 160 -28.44 10.16 -7.13
C GLU A 160 -27.23 9.21 -7.15
N GLU A 161 -27.31 8.12 -7.93
CA GLU A 161 -26.22 7.15 -8.02
C GLU A 161 -25.00 7.75 -8.71
N ALA A 162 -25.19 8.52 -9.79
CA ALA A 162 -24.09 9.20 -10.48
C ALA A 162 -23.39 10.24 -9.60
N GLN A 163 -24.14 10.96 -8.76
CA GLN A 163 -23.56 11.91 -7.80
C GLN A 163 -22.82 11.17 -6.68
N ALA A 164 -23.41 10.11 -6.12
CA ALA A 164 -22.77 9.32 -5.09
C ALA A 164 -21.44 8.70 -5.55
N GLU A 165 -21.36 8.22 -6.80
CA GLU A 165 -20.11 7.73 -7.38
C GLU A 165 -19.07 8.84 -7.56
N ARG A 166 -19.49 10.06 -7.98
CA ARG A 166 -18.59 11.22 -8.06
C ARG A 166 -18.04 11.62 -6.70
N ASP A 167 -18.90 11.65 -5.69
CA ASP A 167 -18.51 12.01 -4.32
C ASP A 167 -17.52 10.98 -3.74
N ARG A 168 -17.75 9.68 -3.99
CA ARG A 168 -16.82 8.61 -3.62
C ARG A 168 -15.46 8.76 -4.33
N ALA A 169 -15.47 8.98 -5.63
CA ALA A 169 -14.24 9.17 -6.40
C ALA A 169 -13.44 10.41 -5.95
N ALA A 170 -14.14 11.50 -5.61
CA ALA A 170 -13.51 12.70 -5.05
C ALA A 170 -12.88 12.42 -3.68
N ALA A 171 -13.59 11.71 -2.79
CA ALA A 171 -13.06 11.33 -1.48
C ALA A 171 -11.84 10.40 -1.59
N GLU A 172 -11.86 9.41 -2.49
CA GLU A 172 -10.71 8.54 -2.76
C GLU A 172 -9.50 9.33 -3.28
N THR A 173 -9.73 10.30 -4.16
CA THR A 173 -8.67 11.17 -4.70
C THR A 173 -8.03 11.99 -3.57
N GLN A 174 -8.84 12.61 -2.72
CA GLN A 174 -8.36 13.37 -1.57
C GLN A 174 -7.55 12.51 -0.59
N GLN A 175 -7.97 11.26 -0.34
CA GLN A 175 -7.22 10.32 0.49
C GLN A 175 -5.88 9.94 -0.14
N ARG A 176 -5.83 9.71 -1.46
CA ARG A 176 -4.58 9.42 -2.18
C ARG A 176 -3.62 10.61 -2.13
N GLU A 177 -4.11 11.82 -2.31
CA GLU A 177 -3.29 13.04 -2.18
C GLU A 177 -2.72 13.20 -0.76
N ALA A 178 -3.53 12.98 0.28
CA ALA A 178 -3.07 13.02 1.66
C ALA A 178 -1.99 11.96 1.95
N ALA A 179 -2.17 10.73 1.45
CA ALA A 179 -1.19 9.66 1.59
C ALA A 179 0.13 9.96 0.87
N LEU A 180 0.06 10.53 -0.34
CA LEU A 180 1.25 10.96 -1.09
C LEU A 180 2.01 12.06 -0.34
N ASN A 181 1.31 13.06 0.21
CA ASN A 181 1.93 14.10 1.02
C ASN A 181 2.61 13.54 2.27
N ALA A 182 1.96 12.61 2.97
CA ALA A 182 2.54 11.95 4.14
C ALA A 182 3.81 11.15 3.78
N LEU A 183 3.79 10.45 2.64
CA LEU A 183 4.95 9.71 2.13
C LEU A 183 6.11 10.64 1.78
N LEU A 184 5.85 11.79 1.15
CA LEU A 184 6.86 12.80 0.85
C LEU A 184 7.51 13.36 2.12
N VAL A 185 6.70 13.65 3.15
CA VAL A 185 7.22 14.09 4.46
C VAL A 185 8.11 13.01 5.08
N SER A 186 7.68 11.74 5.06
CA SER A 186 8.48 10.63 5.59
C SER A 186 9.81 10.45 4.85
N ILE A 187 9.82 10.62 3.52
CA ILE A 187 11.04 10.55 2.70
C ILE A 187 11.99 11.70 3.06
N SER A 188 11.46 12.92 3.21
CA SER A 188 12.27 14.08 3.63
C SER A 188 12.93 13.83 4.98
N GLN A 189 12.16 13.38 5.98
CA GLN A 189 12.69 13.08 7.31
C GLN A 189 13.75 11.97 7.30
N THR A 190 13.53 10.93 6.49
CA THR A 190 14.51 9.85 6.33
C THR A 190 15.79 10.37 5.67
N SER A 191 15.66 11.24 4.68
CA SER A 191 16.81 11.87 4.01
C SER A 191 17.62 12.73 4.96
N ASP A 192 16.96 13.53 5.80
CA ASP A 192 17.61 14.34 6.83
C ASP A 192 18.36 13.47 7.85
N ALA A 193 17.75 12.36 8.29
CA ALA A 193 18.39 11.40 9.19
C ALA A 193 19.61 10.72 8.56
N VAL A 194 19.54 10.36 7.27
CA VAL A 194 20.67 9.80 6.52
C VAL A 194 21.81 10.81 6.40
N LEU A 195 21.52 12.09 6.11
CA LEU A 195 22.53 13.15 6.03
C LEU A 195 23.20 13.40 7.38
N ALA A 196 22.43 13.40 8.46
CA ALA A 196 22.97 13.51 9.82
C ALA A 196 23.89 12.32 10.15
N GLY A 197 23.43 11.09 9.92
CA GLY A 197 24.23 9.87 10.15
C GLY A 197 25.50 9.82 9.29
N ALA A 198 25.43 10.26 8.04
CA ALA A 198 26.62 10.36 7.17
C ALA A 198 27.65 11.35 7.72
N SER A 199 27.20 12.49 8.26
CA SER A 199 28.08 13.50 8.87
C SER A 199 28.76 12.97 10.14
N GLU A 200 28.04 12.22 10.97
CA GLU A 200 28.60 11.54 12.15
C GLU A 200 29.65 10.48 11.75
N ILE A 201 29.40 9.69 10.70
CA ILE A 201 30.36 8.71 10.19
C ILE A 201 31.65 9.39 9.72
N VAL A 202 31.54 10.52 9.01
CA VAL A 202 32.73 11.28 8.58
C VAL A 202 33.54 11.74 9.78
N ALA A 203 32.90 12.33 10.80
CA ALA A 203 33.58 12.77 12.01
C ALA A 203 34.22 11.61 12.79
N ALA A 204 33.52 10.48 12.93
CA ALA A 204 34.04 9.29 13.60
C ALA A 204 35.22 8.65 12.84
N SER A 205 35.18 8.69 11.50
CA SER A 205 36.26 8.19 10.65
C SER A 205 37.51 9.05 10.76
N ASP A 206 37.35 10.37 10.87
CA ASP A 206 38.45 11.33 11.08
C ASP A 206 39.12 11.13 12.45
N ASP A 207 38.33 10.98 13.53
CA ASP A 207 38.85 10.64 14.87
C ASP A 207 39.60 9.30 14.87
N LEU A 208 39.04 8.27 14.22
CA LEU A 208 39.67 6.97 14.13
C LEU A 208 40.99 7.03 13.35
N ALA A 209 41.04 7.81 12.27
CA ALA A 209 42.27 8.03 11.50
C ALA A 209 43.35 8.66 12.37
N HIS A 210 43.04 9.76 13.09
CA HIS A 210 43.98 10.41 14.00
C HIS A 210 44.45 9.51 15.14
N ARG A 211 43.55 8.71 15.73
CA ARG A 211 43.93 7.74 16.77
C ARG A 211 44.82 6.62 16.21
N THR A 212 44.58 6.20 14.98
CA THR A 212 45.42 5.20 14.29
C THR A 212 46.81 5.76 14.03
N GLU A 213 46.93 7.00 13.57
CA GLU A 213 48.21 7.70 13.39
C GLU A 213 48.97 7.84 14.72
N ALA A 214 48.31 8.28 15.79
CA ALA A 214 48.91 8.40 17.11
C ALA A 214 49.39 7.04 17.65
N THR A 215 48.58 5.99 17.46
CA THR A 215 48.93 4.62 17.87
C THR A 215 50.14 4.11 17.09
N ALA A 216 50.20 4.37 15.77
CA ALA A 216 51.35 4.00 14.94
C ALA A 216 52.63 4.69 15.43
N ALA A 217 52.57 5.99 15.74
CA ALA A 217 53.69 6.74 16.28
C ALA A 217 54.18 6.19 17.64
N SER A 218 53.25 5.87 18.57
CA SER A 218 53.62 5.22 19.84
C SER A 218 54.23 3.83 19.65
N LEU A 219 53.80 3.09 18.60
CA LEU A 219 54.37 1.79 18.26
C LEU A 219 55.82 1.92 17.75
N GLU A 220 56.11 2.95 16.95
CA GLU A 220 57.46 3.28 16.49
C GLU A 220 58.40 3.63 17.66
N GLU A 221 57.93 4.45 18.62
CA GLU A 221 58.69 4.80 19.82
C GLU A 221 58.96 3.56 20.71
N THR A 222 57.95 2.69 20.85
CA THR A 222 58.10 1.44 21.59
C THR A 222 59.13 0.53 20.92
N ASN A 223 59.08 0.40 19.59
CA ASN A 223 60.05 -0.39 18.83
C ASN A 223 61.49 0.15 18.99
N ALA A 224 61.67 1.47 18.91
CA ALA A 224 62.96 2.11 19.15
C ALA A 224 63.48 1.84 20.57
N SER A 225 62.60 1.91 21.57
CA SER A 225 62.93 1.60 22.97
C SER A 225 63.34 0.14 23.16
N VAL A 226 62.63 -0.80 22.51
CA VAL A 226 62.96 -2.24 22.53
C VAL A 226 64.33 -2.49 21.89
N LEU A 227 64.64 -1.85 20.76
CA LEU A 227 65.96 -1.96 20.11
C LEU A 227 67.08 -1.43 21.02
N GLN A 228 66.85 -0.30 21.70
CA GLN A 228 67.82 0.23 22.66
C GLN A 228 68.00 -0.71 23.88
N MET A 229 66.92 -1.34 24.32
CA MET A 229 66.92 -2.30 25.43
C MET A 229 67.69 -3.58 25.05
N ASP A 230 67.53 -4.09 23.82
CA ASP A 230 68.33 -5.20 23.27
C ASP A 230 69.83 -4.85 23.26
N GLN A 231 70.20 -3.66 22.79
CA GLN A 231 71.60 -3.20 22.80
C GLN A 231 72.20 -3.17 24.22
N ARG A 232 71.45 -2.64 25.20
CA ARG A 232 71.88 -2.61 26.61
C ARG A 232 72.00 -4.01 27.21
N LEU A 233 71.08 -4.92 26.86
CA LEU A 233 71.14 -6.32 27.29
C LEU A 233 72.39 -7.03 26.74
N ARG A 234 72.72 -6.84 25.45
CA ARG A 234 73.95 -7.38 24.86
C ARG A 234 75.21 -6.86 25.56
N ALA A 235 75.28 -5.55 25.80
CA ALA A 235 76.42 -4.95 26.50
C ALA A 235 76.55 -5.49 27.94
N THR A 236 75.42 -5.71 28.62
CA THR A 236 75.39 -6.28 29.98
C THR A 236 75.83 -7.74 29.99
N ALA A 237 75.39 -8.54 29.00
CA ALA A 237 75.83 -9.93 28.83
C ALA A 237 77.34 -10.02 28.58
N GLU A 238 77.89 -9.14 27.73
CA GLU A 238 79.33 -9.06 27.48
C GLU A 238 80.12 -8.68 28.75
N ALA A 239 79.67 -7.67 29.48
CA ALA A 239 80.28 -7.25 30.74
C ALA A 239 80.23 -8.36 31.81
N ALA A 240 79.13 -9.11 31.89
CA ALA A 240 79.00 -10.28 32.77
C ALA A 240 80.01 -11.38 32.37
N GLY A 241 80.14 -11.67 31.06
CA GLY A 241 81.15 -12.61 30.54
C GLY A 241 82.57 -12.20 30.89
N GLN A 242 82.92 -10.91 30.74
CA GLN A 242 84.22 -10.39 31.17
C GLN A 242 84.43 -10.52 32.68
N THR A 243 83.39 -10.29 33.48
CA THR A 243 83.44 -10.42 34.94
C THR A 243 83.72 -11.86 35.36
N VAL A 244 83.05 -12.84 34.74
CA VAL A 244 83.32 -14.27 34.95
C VAL A 244 84.77 -14.61 34.60
N ALA A 245 85.28 -14.16 33.45
CA ALA A 245 86.67 -14.40 33.05
C ALA A 245 87.69 -13.80 34.03
N ARG A 246 87.43 -12.60 34.56
CA ARG A 246 88.25 -11.97 35.60
C ARG A 246 88.20 -12.76 36.91
N ALA A 247 87.03 -13.23 37.32
CA ALA A 247 86.86 -14.06 38.51
C ALA A 247 87.65 -15.38 38.39
N ASP A 248 87.60 -16.05 37.24
CA ASP A 248 88.42 -17.25 36.97
C ASP A 248 89.92 -16.95 37.04
N GLY A 249 90.34 -15.80 36.50
CA GLY A 249 91.72 -15.31 36.61
C GLY A 249 92.16 -15.11 38.05
N ALA A 250 91.33 -14.44 38.86
CA ALA A 250 91.59 -14.22 40.28
C ALA A 250 91.65 -15.53 41.06
N MET A 251 90.73 -16.47 40.79
CA MET A 251 90.74 -17.81 41.39
C MET A 251 92.04 -18.55 41.09
N ARG A 252 92.51 -18.54 39.84
CA ARG A 252 93.82 -19.12 39.47
C ARG A 252 94.98 -18.48 40.22
N ALA A 253 95.00 -17.15 40.34
CA ALA A 253 96.03 -16.43 41.07
C ALA A 253 96.01 -16.78 42.58
N VAL A 254 94.84 -16.90 43.18
CA VAL A 254 94.68 -17.36 44.58
C VAL A 254 95.18 -18.79 44.75
N THR A 255 94.83 -19.72 43.85
CA THR A 255 95.34 -21.10 43.88
C THR A 255 96.87 -21.16 43.76
N ALA A 256 97.46 -20.39 42.83
CA ALA A 256 98.91 -20.32 42.67
C ALA A 256 99.58 -19.71 43.91
N GLY A 257 99.03 -18.62 44.45
CA GLY A 257 99.54 -17.98 45.67
C GLY A 257 99.47 -18.91 46.89
N ARG A 258 98.40 -19.72 47.00
CA ARG A 258 98.29 -20.76 48.02
C ARG A 258 99.39 -21.80 47.89
N SER A 259 99.68 -22.29 46.68
CA SER A 259 100.79 -23.21 46.44
C SER A 259 102.15 -22.62 46.86
N VAL A 260 102.41 -21.36 46.50
CA VAL A 260 103.66 -20.66 46.89
C VAL A 260 103.76 -20.48 48.41
N ALA A 261 102.65 -20.16 49.08
CA ALA A 261 102.60 -20.05 50.54
C ALA A 261 102.86 -21.41 51.21
N GLU A 262 102.27 -22.50 50.68
CA GLU A 262 102.52 -23.88 51.14
C GLU A 262 104.01 -24.25 50.96
N ASP A 263 104.63 -23.93 49.81
CA ASP A 263 106.07 -24.13 49.57
C ASP A 263 106.93 -23.32 50.55
N ALA A 264 106.58 -22.07 50.80
CA ALA A 264 107.30 -21.19 51.74
C ALA A 264 107.21 -21.71 53.19
N VAL A 265 106.04 -22.16 53.64
CA VAL A 265 105.84 -22.79 54.96
C VAL A 265 106.67 -24.08 55.06
N SER A 266 106.69 -24.91 54.01
CA SER A 266 107.52 -26.12 53.97
C SER A 266 109.02 -25.79 54.07
N ALA A 267 109.49 -24.79 53.31
CA ALA A 267 110.88 -24.33 53.36
C ALA A 267 111.26 -23.78 54.74
N MET A 268 110.38 -22.98 55.36
CA MET A 268 110.55 -22.50 56.74
C MET A 268 110.59 -23.66 57.74
N GLY A 269 109.78 -24.70 57.53
CA GLY A 269 109.85 -25.95 58.31
C GLY A 269 111.22 -26.63 58.21
N ARG A 270 111.76 -26.79 56.99
CA ARG A 270 113.13 -27.34 56.80
C ARG A 270 114.21 -26.46 57.43
N VAL A 271 114.08 -25.13 57.35
CA VAL A 271 115.02 -24.20 58.00
C VAL A 271 114.96 -24.35 59.52
N SER A 272 113.76 -24.45 60.09
CA SER A 272 113.58 -24.68 61.53
C SER A 272 114.16 -26.01 61.98
N GLU A 273 113.98 -27.08 61.21
CA GLU A 273 114.52 -28.41 61.52
C GLU A 273 116.04 -28.45 61.38
N SER A 274 116.59 -27.81 60.34
CA SER A 274 118.04 -27.63 60.18
C SER A 274 118.65 -26.78 61.30
N ALA A 275 117.97 -25.74 61.77
CA ALA A 275 118.44 -24.94 62.90
C ALA A 275 118.45 -25.75 64.21
N LYS A 276 117.46 -26.61 64.41
CA LYS A 276 117.40 -27.55 65.55
C LYS A 276 118.50 -28.60 65.50
N GLY A 277 118.79 -29.15 64.31
CA GLY A 277 119.92 -30.06 64.10
C GLY A 277 121.29 -29.39 64.30
N ILE A 278 121.42 -28.08 64.06
CA ILE A 278 122.62 -27.32 64.43
C ILE A 278 122.74 -27.20 65.95
N ASP A 279 121.63 -26.94 66.65
CA ASP A 279 121.57 -26.90 68.11
C ASP A 279 122.00 -28.26 68.73
N ASP A 280 121.48 -29.37 68.19
CA ASP A 280 121.87 -30.74 68.59
C ASP A 280 123.35 -31.07 68.33
N VAL A 281 124.02 -30.39 67.37
CA VAL A 281 125.46 -30.54 67.08
C VAL A 281 126.32 -29.64 67.98
N ILE A 282 125.77 -28.54 68.51
CA ILE A 282 126.46 -27.62 69.42
C ILE A 282 126.34 -28.08 70.89
N GLU A 283 125.28 -28.81 71.25
CA GLU A 283 125.08 -29.41 72.59
C GLU A 283 125.61 -30.86 72.73
N GLY A 284 126.26 -31.42 71.70
CA GLY A 284 126.88 -32.75 71.69
C GLY A 284 128.38 -32.78 71.92
#